data_AF-M1CNN9-F1
#
_entry.id   AF-M1CNN9-F1
#
_cell.length_a   1.000
_cell.length_b   1.000
_cell.length_c   1.000
_cell.angle_alpha   90.00
_cell.angle_beta   90.00
_cell.angle_gamma   90.00
#
_symmetry.space_group_name_H-M   'P 1'
#
loop_
_entity.id
_entity.type
_entity.pdbx_description
1 polymer ?
#
loop_
_entity_poly.entity_id
_entity_poly.type
_entity_poly.pdbx_seq_one_letter_code
_entity_poly.pdbx_strand_id
1 'polypeptide(L)'
;MASTLSSRLPYLPSKPVFPPSNSGSTLLHFTSKTWFDQSRFRCSAGQTGFFTKLGRLLKEKAKSDVEKLFSGFSKTRDNLAVIDELLLYWNLSDTDRVLDELEEVLLVADFGPKITIKIVESLREDIYAGKIKSGSEIKSVLKKSILDLLTSKAPKTELSLGFRKPAVIMIVGVNGGGKTTSLGKLANRLKREGAKILLAAGDTFRAAASDQLEIWAERTGCEIVVAEKEKAKASSGC
;
A
#
# COMPACT_ATOMS: atom_id res chain seq x y z
N MET A 1 28.27 -45.93 -37.96
CA MET A 1 28.61 -44.83 -37.05
C MET A 1 27.49 -44.77 -36.01
N ALA A 2 27.57 -45.55 -34.92
CA ALA A 2 27.99 -45.10 -33.57
C ALA A 2 27.24 -43.81 -33.14
N SER A 3 26.46 -43.73 -32.06
CA SER A 3 26.60 -44.35 -30.74
C SER A 3 25.31 -44.25 -29.88
N THR A 4 25.09 -45.28 -29.07
CA THR A 4 24.23 -45.46 -27.88
C THR A 4 24.48 -44.46 -26.72
N LEU A 5 23.43 -44.20 -25.91
CA LEU A 5 23.39 -43.99 -24.43
C LEU A 5 22.06 -43.27 -24.07
N SER A 6 21.04 -43.88 -23.47
CA SER A 6 20.88 -44.47 -22.12
C SER A 6 21.03 -43.50 -20.93
N SER A 7 19.86 -43.05 -20.45
CA SER A 7 19.42 -43.11 -19.04
C SER A 7 19.68 -41.96 -18.04
N ARG A 8 18.63 -41.78 -17.21
CA ARG A 8 18.55 -41.33 -15.80
C ARG A 8 18.25 -39.84 -15.51
N LEU A 9 16.99 -39.64 -15.09
CA LEU A 9 16.53 -38.61 -14.17
C LEU A 9 17.20 -38.76 -12.78
N PRO A 10 17.58 -37.67 -12.11
CA PRO A 10 17.95 -37.71 -10.70
C PRO A 10 16.77 -37.46 -9.76
N TYR A 11 16.79 -38.25 -8.69
CA TYR A 11 15.90 -38.38 -7.54
C TYR A 11 15.78 -37.11 -6.66
N LEU A 12 14.61 -36.94 -6.05
CA LEU A 12 14.34 -36.10 -4.88
C LEU A 12 15.02 -36.66 -3.61
N PRO A 13 15.55 -35.82 -2.70
CA PRO A 13 15.82 -36.22 -1.33
C PRO A 13 14.64 -35.92 -0.39
N SER A 14 14.25 -36.95 0.36
CA SER A 14 13.21 -37.01 1.39
C SER A 14 13.61 -36.33 2.71
N LYS A 15 12.59 -35.88 3.45
CA LYS A 15 12.64 -35.27 4.79
C LYS A 15 13.30 -36.18 5.85
N PRO A 16 14.00 -35.62 6.86
CA PRO A 16 14.45 -36.41 8.01
C PRO A 16 13.30 -36.67 9.00
N VAL A 17 13.21 -37.94 9.44
CA VAL A 17 12.32 -38.46 10.47
C VAL A 17 13.08 -38.50 11.80
N PHE A 18 12.53 -37.92 12.86
CA PHE A 18 13.06 -38.02 14.23
C PHE A 18 12.38 -39.19 14.99
N PRO A 19 13.12 -39.96 15.81
CA PRO A 19 12.54 -41.03 16.64
C PRO A 19 11.93 -40.49 17.95
N PRO A 20 10.99 -41.22 18.59
CA PRO A 20 10.48 -40.86 19.91
C PRO A 20 11.34 -41.48 21.02
N SER A 21 11.58 -40.74 22.11
CA SER A 21 12.14 -41.29 23.36
C SER A 21 11.12 -41.16 24.49
N ASN A 22 10.77 -42.28 25.09
CA ASN A 22 9.81 -42.43 26.17
C ASN A 22 10.52 -42.53 27.54
N SER A 23 9.82 -42.03 28.57
CA SER A 23 9.82 -42.42 30.00
C SER A 23 11.08 -42.27 30.87
N GLY A 24 10.87 -41.65 32.05
CA GLY A 24 11.79 -41.70 33.19
C GLY A 24 11.33 -40.86 34.38
N SER A 25 10.31 -41.34 35.10
CA SER A 25 9.88 -40.80 36.39
C SER A 25 10.87 -41.16 37.51
N THR A 26 11.29 -40.21 38.34
CA THR A 26 11.70 -40.51 39.73
C THR A 26 11.42 -39.33 40.64
N LEU A 27 10.47 -39.54 41.55
CA LEU A 27 10.17 -38.72 42.73
C LEU A 27 11.30 -38.84 43.75
N LEU A 28 11.75 -37.72 44.33
CA LEU A 28 12.21 -37.69 45.72
C LEU A 28 11.68 -36.44 46.41
N HIS A 29 10.90 -36.70 47.44
CA HIS A 29 10.32 -35.79 48.41
C HIS A 29 11.37 -35.49 49.49
N PHE A 30 11.63 -34.21 49.83
CA PHE A 30 12.01 -33.88 51.20
C PHE A 30 11.67 -32.42 51.56
N THR A 31 11.15 -32.30 52.77
CA THR A 31 10.58 -31.14 53.45
C THR A 31 11.72 -30.20 53.90
N SER A 32 11.56 -28.90 54.20
CA SER A 32 10.61 -28.23 55.09
C SER A 32 10.95 -26.72 55.13
N LYS A 33 10.06 -25.94 55.76
CA LYS A 33 10.25 -24.58 56.33
C LYS A 33 10.01 -23.37 55.42
N THR A 34 8.75 -22.96 55.49
CA THR A 34 8.27 -21.58 55.48
C THR A 34 9.11 -20.65 56.37
N TRP A 35 9.46 -19.46 55.88
CA TRP A 35 9.42 -18.19 56.62
C TRP A 35 9.25 -17.02 55.64
N PHE A 36 8.18 -16.26 55.88
CA PHE A 36 7.84 -14.89 55.50
C PHE A 36 8.90 -14.03 54.77
N ASP A 37 8.52 -13.50 53.59
CA ASP A 37 8.74 -12.08 53.26
C ASP A 37 7.60 -11.57 52.38
N GLN A 38 6.79 -10.70 52.98
CA GLN A 38 5.70 -9.94 52.36
C GLN A 38 6.29 -8.69 51.70
N SER A 39 6.44 -8.72 50.38
CA SER A 39 6.15 -7.58 49.48
C SER A 39 6.66 -7.88 48.07
N ARG A 40 5.75 -8.27 47.18
CA ARG A 40 6.01 -8.13 45.74
C ARG A 40 4.71 -7.86 44.99
N PHE A 41 4.69 -6.67 44.40
CA PHE A 41 3.66 -6.09 43.56
C PHE A 41 2.93 -7.12 42.69
N ARG A 42 1.64 -7.37 43.00
CA ARG A 42 0.69 -7.88 42.01
C ARG A 42 0.16 -6.68 41.22
N CYS A 43 0.79 -6.37 40.09
CA CYS A 43 0.14 -5.56 39.07
C CYS A 43 -0.90 -6.43 38.37
N SER A 44 -2.16 -6.33 38.81
CA SER A 44 -3.30 -6.83 38.04
C SER A 44 -3.73 -5.75 37.06
N ALA A 45 -2.97 -5.55 35.98
CA ALA A 45 -3.44 -4.76 34.84
C ALA A 45 -4.19 -5.71 33.89
N GLY A 46 -5.52 -5.58 33.85
CA GLY A 46 -6.39 -6.35 32.97
C GLY A 46 -5.98 -6.20 31.50
N GLN A 47 -5.54 -7.30 30.90
CA GLN A 47 -5.25 -7.45 29.47
C GLN A 47 -6.50 -7.11 28.60
N THR A 48 -7.69 -7.08 29.18
CA THR A 48 -8.97 -6.87 28.48
C THR A 48 -9.20 -5.43 27.98
N GLY A 49 -8.49 -4.43 28.52
CA GLY A 49 -8.67 -3.00 28.17
C GLY A 49 -7.74 -2.48 27.07
N PHE A 50 -6.52 -3.04 26.97
CA PHE A 50 -5.51 -2.56 26.02
C PHE A 50 -5.81 -3.00 24.59
N PHE A 51 -6.17 -4.27 24.38
CA PHE A 51 -6.48 -4.79 23.04
C PHE A 51 -7.80 -4.22 22.48
N THR A 52 -8.80 -3.98 23.33
CA THR A 52 -10.05 -3.31 22.94
C THR A 52 -9.81 -1.85 22.57
N LYS A 53 -8.97 -1.13 23.32
CA LYS A 53 -8.55 0.23 22.98
C LYS A 53 -7.71 0.28 21.70
N LEU A 54 -6.78 -0.65 21.52
CA LEU A 54 -5.96 -0.76 20.31
C LEU A 54 -6.82 -1.07 19.08
N GLY A 55 -7.76 -2.00 19.20
CA GLY A 55 -8.73 -2.32 18.14
C GLY A 55 -9.61 -1.13 17.76
N ARG A 56 -10.08 -0.35 18.75
CA ARG A 56 -10.82 0.90 18.50
C ARG A 56 -9.97 1.92 17.75
N LEU A 57 -8.74 2.16 18.18
CA LEU A 57 -7.83 3.12 17.53
C LEU A 57 -7.47 2.71 16.09
N LEU A 58 -7.23 1.42 15.86
CA LEU A 58 -6.98 0.89 14.51
C LEU A 58 -8.20 1.08 13.60
N LYS A 59 -9.40 0.79 14.12
CA LYS A 59 -10.66 0.98 13.41
C LYS A 59 -10.94 2.46 13.09
N GLU A 60 -10.74 3.34 14.06
CA GLU A 60 -10.91 4.80 13.89
C GLU A 60 -9.92 5.37 12.88
N LYS A 61 -8.66 4.95 12.94
CA LYS A 61 -7.63 5.39 11.98
C LYS A 61 -7.93 4.87 10.57
N ALA A 62 -8.30 3.60 10.43
CA ALA A 62 -8.70 3.03 9.14
C ALA A 62 -9.92 3.76 8.57
N LYS A 63 -10.92 4.07 9.42
CA LYS A 63 -12.10 4.84 9.01
C LYS A 63 -11.71 6.25 8.53
N SER A 64 -10.85 6.95 9.27
CA SER A 64 -10.37 8.28 8.88
C SER A 64 -9.58 8.26 7.57
N ASP A 65 -8.75 7.25 7.35
CA ASP A 65 -7.96 7.14 6.12
C ASP A 65 -8.86 6.83 4.91
N VAL A 66 -9.90 6.01 5.10
CA VAL A 66 -10.94 5.78 4.09
C VAL A 66 -11.71 7.08 3.81
N GLU A 67 -12.16 7.80 4.83
CA GLU A 67 -12.86 9.08 4.67
C GLU A 67 -12.04 10.12 3.90
N LYS A 68 -10.73 10.20 4.16
CA LYS A 68 -9.83 11.07 3.38
C LYS A 68 -9.80 10.70 1.91
N LEU A 69 -9.75 9.41 1.57
CA LEU A 69 -9.84 8.96 0.18
C LEU A 69 -11.18 9.38 -0.45
N PHE A 70 -12.29 9.12 0.23
CA PHE A 70 -13.62 9.53 -0.26
C PHE A 70 -13.75 11.04 -0.46
N SER A 71 -13.16 11.84 0.44
CA SER A 71 -13.15 13.31 0.30
C SER A 71 -12.26 13.79 -0.85
N GLY A 72 -11.13 13.12 -1.10
CA GLY A 72 -10.21 13.46 -2.19
C GLY A 72 -10.79 13.19 -3.57
N PHE A 73 -11.66 12.18 -3.69
CA PHE A 73 -12.34 11.79 -4.93
C PHE A 73 -13.82 12.22 -4.98
N SER A 74 -14.25 13.18 -4.14
CA SER A 74 -15.67 13.58 -4.06
C SER A 74 -16.21 14.04 -5.42
N LYS A 75 -15.51 14.97 -6.08
CA LYS A 75 -15.88 15.47 -7.41
C LYS A 75 -15.98 14.35 -8.46
N THR A 76 -15.00 13.45 -8.50
CA THR A 76 -15.02 12.30 -9.42
C THR A 76 -16.20 11.39 -9.15
N ARG A 77 -16.51 11.12 -7.87
CA ARG A 77 -17.66 10.30 -7.48
C ARG A 77 -18.98 10.97 -7.88
N ASP A 78 -19.09 12.27 -7.70
CA ASP A 78 -20.30 13.02 -8.03
C ASP A 78 -20.52 13.02 -9.56
N ASN A 79 -19.46 13.18 -10.36
CA ASN A 79 -19.55 13.05 -11.82
C ASN A 79 -19.95 11.63 -12.27
N LEU A 80 -19.45 10.60 -11.59
CA LEU A 80 -19.78 9.20 -11.89
C LEU A 80 -21.16 8.76 -11.37
N ALA A 81 -21.84 9.59 -10.56
CA ALA A 81 -23.17 9.25 -10.03
C ALA A 81 -24.24 9.18 -11.13
N VAL A 82 -24.03 9.86 -12.26
CA VAL A 82 -24.89 9.81 -13.46
C VAL A 82 -25.06 8.39 -13.99
N ILE A 83 -24.06 7.51 -13.78
CA ILE A 83 -24.12 6.09 -14.14
C ILE A 83 -25.30 5.40 -13.44
N ASP A 84 -25.64 5.80 -12.21
CA ASP A 84 -26.74 5.18 -11.50
C ASP A 84 -28.08 5.48 -12.15
N GLU A 85 -28.30 6.73 -12.55
CA GLU A 85 -29.50 7.14 -13.28
C GLU A 85 -29.61 6.44 -14.63
N LEU A 86 -28.49 6.39 -15.37
CA LEU A 86 -28.39 5.72 -16.66
C LEU A 86 -28.79 4.23 -16.59
N LEU A 87 -28.37 3.53 -15.53
CA LEU A 87 -28.60 2.10 -15.37
C LEU A 87 -29.96 1.74 -14.75
N LEU A 88 -30.73 2.70 -14.21
CA LEU A 88 -32.05 2.42 -13.61
C LEU A 88 -33.06 1.87 -14.62
N TYR A 89 -33.03 2.39 -15.85
CA TYR A 89 -33.98 2.03 -16.91
C TYR A 89 -33.37 1.12 -17.98
N TRP A 90 -32.18 0.59 -17.74
CA TRP A 90 -31.52 -0.29 -18.69
C TRP A 90 -32.35 -1.56 -18.94
N ASN A 91 -32.46 -1.93 -20.22
CA ASN A 91 -32.96 -3.20 -20.70
C ASN A 91 -32.11 -3.65 -21.90
N LEU A 92 -32.30 -4.90 -22.35
CA LEU A 92 -31.45 -5.48 -23.39
C LEU A 92 -31.49 -4.69 -24.71
N SER A 93 -32.64 -4.14 -25.12
CA SER A 93 -32.76 -3.34 -26.35
C SER A 93 -32.06 -1.98 -26.27
N ASP A 94 -31.87 -1.44 -25.07
CA ASP A 94 -31.21 -0.16 -24.83
C ASP A 94 -29.69 -0.30 -24.60
N THR A 95 -29.14 -1.53 -24.69
CA THR A 95 -27.74 -1.82 -24.33
C THR A 95 -26.76 -0.90 -25.04
N ASP A 96 -26.84 -0.78 -26.37
CA ASP A 96 -25.82 -0.03 -27.10
C ASP A 96 -25.84 1.46 -26.74
N ARG A 97 -27.03 2.07 -26.68
CA ARG A 97 -27.22 3.46 -26.26
C ARG A 97 -26.68 3.71 -24.85
N VAL A 98 -27.03 2.84 -23.90
CA VAL A 98 -26.58 2.97 -22.50
C VAL A 98 -25.06 2.81 -22.37
N LEU A 99 -24.46 1.92 -23.15
CA LEU A 99 -23.01 1.73 -23.14
C LEU A 99 -22.26 2.89 -23.79
N ASP A 100 -22.83 3.53 -24.81
CA ASP A 100 -22.26 4.74 -25.43
C ASP A 100 -22.32 5.94 -24.45
N GLU A 101 -23.46 6.13 -23.75
CA GLU A 101 -23.56 7.15 -22.69
C GLU A 101 -22.59 6.86 -21.53
N LEU A 102 -22.41 5.58 -21.16
CA LEU A 102 -21.44 5.19 -20.15
C LEU A 102 -20.00 5.49 -20.58
N GLU A 103 -19.67 5.28 -21.87
CA GLU A 103 -18.37 5.64 -22.43
C GLU A 103 -18.09 7.13 -22.26
N GLU A 104 -19.03 7.99 -22.63
CA GLU A 104 -18.90 9.45 -22.48
C GLU A 104 -18.66 9.84 -21.01
N VAL A 105 -19.44 9.28 -20.08
CA VAL A 105 -19.28 9.56 -18.65
C VAL A 105 -17.90 9.16 -18.14
N LEU A 106 -17.36 8.02 -18.59
CA LEU A 106 -16.01 7.57 -18.22
C LEU A 106 -14.94 8.51 -18.79
N LEU A 107 -15.08 8.96 -20.04
CA LEU A 107 -14.14 9.92 -20.65
C LEU A 107 -14.16 11.26 -19.92
N VAL A 108 -15.33 11.77 -19.54
CA VAL A 108 -15.48 13.00 -18.73
C VAL A 108 -14.83 12.85 -17.34
N ALA A 109 -14.78 11.62 -16.81
CA ALA A 109 -14.11 11.30 -15.55
C ALA A 109 -12.60 11.01 -15.70
N ASP A 110 -11.97 11.44 -16.80
CA ASP A 110 -10.55 11.25 -17.12
C ASP A 110 -10.10 9.79 -17.30
N PHE A 111 -11.02 8.87 -17.62
CA PHE A 111 -10.62 7.53 -18.07
C PHE A 111 -10.07 7.62 -19.50
N GLY A 112 -8.84 7.16 -19.71
CA GLY A 112 -8.22 7.22 -21.04
C GLY A 112 -8.99 6.39 -22.08
N PRO A 113 -9.04 6.79 -23.37
CA PRO A 113 -9.87 6.13 -24.39
C PRO A 113 -9.65 4.62 -24.48
N LYS A 114 -8.39 4.18 -24.38
CA LYS A 114 -8.03 2.75 -24.42
C LYS A 114 -8.63 1.92 -23.28
N ILE A 115 -8.69 2.48 -22.06
CA ILE A 115 -9.27 1.75 -20.92
C ILE A 115 -10.79 1.78 -20.97
N THR A 116 -11.38 2.89 -21.42
CA THR A 116 -12.82 3.05 -21.57
C THR A 116 -13.39 2.05 -22.57
N ILE A 117 -12.85 2.02 -23.79
CA ILE A 117 -13.26 1.06 -24.84
C ILE A 117 -13.17 -0.37 -24.31
N LYS A 118 -12.07 -0.71 -23.63
CA LYS A 118 -11.87 -2.06 -23.07
C LYS A 118 -12.95 -2.42 -22.04
N ILE A 119 -13.33 -1.48 -21.17
CA ILE A 119 -14.36 -1.69 -20.15
C ILE A 119 -15.72 -1.87 -20.82
N VAL A 120 -16.07 -0.97 -21.74
CA VAL A 120 -17.38 -0.92 -22.39
C VAL A 120 -17.62 -2.16 -23.25
N GLU A 121 -16.65 -2.56 -24.07
CA GLU A 121 -16.76 -3.77 -24.89
C GLU A 121 -16.84 -5.04 -24.04
N SER A 122 -16.10 -5.11 -22.93
CA SER A 122 -16.23 -6.23 -21.99
C SER A 122 -17.62 -6.32 -21.37
N LEU A 123 -18.25 -5.18 -21.04
CA LEU A 123 -19.62 -5.14 -20.56
C LEU A 123 -20.61 -5.56 -21.67
N ARG A 124 -20.41 -5.07 -22.90
CA ARG A 124 -21.21 -5.41 -24.08
C ARG A 124 -21.23 -6.91 -24.33
N GLU A 125 -20.06 -7.54 -24.36
CA GLU A 125 -19.90 -8.98 -24.52
C GLU A 125 -20.61 -9.78 -23.41
N ASP A 126 -20.44 -9.37 -22.14
CA ASP A 126 -21.03 -10.07 -21.00
C ASP A 126 -22.56 -9.92 -20.93
N ILE A 127 -23.10 -8.78 -21.37
CA ILE A 127 -24.54 -8.56 -21.52
C ILE A 127 -25.09 -9.47 -22.62
N TYR A 128 -24.53 -9.45 -23.84
CA TYR A 128 -25.02 -10.25 -24.95
C TYR A 128 -24.81 -11.76 -24.75
N ALA A 129 -23.81 -12.16 -23.96
CA ALA A 129 -23.62 -13.54 -23.53
C ALA A 129 -24.61 -13.97 -22.42
N GLY A 130 -25.47 -13.07 -21.92
CA GLY A 130 -26.46 -13.35 -20.89
C GLY A 130 -25.89 -13.54 -19.48
N LYS A 131 -24.63 -13.10 -19.25
CA LYS A 131 -23.97 -13.16 -17.93
C LYS A 131 -24.42 -12.02 -17.02
N ILE A 132 -24.79 -10.88 -17.61
CA ILE A 132 -25.32 -9.70 -16.92
C ILE A 132 -26.78 -9.52 -17.30
N LYS A 133 -27.67 -9.39 -16.31
CA LYS A 133 -29.13 -9.38 -16.49
C LYS A 133 -29.82 -8.18 -15.85
N SER A 134 -29.08 -7.29 -15.18
CA SER A 134 -29.64 -6.10 -14.55
C SER A 134 -28.65 -4.94 -14.49
N GLY A 135 -29.15 -3.70 -14.38
CA GLY A 135 -28.30 -2.51 -14.23
C GLY A 135 -27.41 -2.54 -12.99
N SER A 136 -27.87 -3.15 -11.89
CA SER A 136 -27.05 -3.30 -10.68
C SER A 136 -25.87 -4.27 -10.89
N GLU A 137 -26.06 -5.33 -11.69
CA GLU A 137 -24.98 -6.22 -12.12
C GLU A 137 -24.01 -5.51 -13.06
N ILE A 138 -24.47 -4.69 -14.01
CA ILE A 138 -23.61 -3.85 -14.87
C ILE A 138 -22.69 -2.98 -13.98
N LYS A 139 -23.24 -2.27 -13.00
CA LYS A 139 -22.47 -1.45 -12.06
C LYS A 139 -21.44 -2.27 -11.27
N SER A 140 -21.81 -3.47 -10.84
CA SER A 140 -20.93 -4.38 -10.11
C SER A 140 -19.75 -4.83 -10.99
N VAL A 141 -20.04 -5.24 -12.22
CA VAL A 141 -19.01 -5.67 -13.19
C VAL A 141 -18.11 -4.51 -13.58
N LEU A 142 -18.65 -3.30 -13.80
CA LEU A 142 -17.87 -2.10 -14.05
C LEU A 142 -16.84 -1.86 -12.94
N LYS A 143 -17.26 -1.89 -11.67
CA LYS A 143 -16.36 -1.75 -10.52
C LYS A 143 -15.28 -2.82 -10.49
N LYS A 144 -15.65 -4.07 -10.79
CA LYS A 144 -14.71 -5.19 -10.87
C LYS A 144 -13.68 -4.99 -11.99
N SER A 145 -14.12 -4.62 -13.19
CA SER A 145 -13.24 -4.34 -14.33
C SER A 145 -12.22 -3.25 -14.01
N ILE A 146 -12.64 -2.16 -13.35
CA ILE A 146 -11.73 -1.10 -12.91
C ILE A 146 -10.73 -1.63 -11.87
N LEU A 147 -11.19 -2.41 -10.89
CA LEU A 147 -10.32 -3.01 -9.87
C LEU A 147 -9.28 -3.96 -10.48
N ASP A 148 -9.68 -4.79 -11.43
CA ASP A 148 -8.80 -5.72 -12.12
C ASP A 148 -7.73 -4.98 -12.95
N LEU A 149 -8.11 -3.87 -13.59
CA LEU A 149 -7.15 -3.01 -14.28
C LEU A 149 -6.12 -2.38 -13.34
N LEU A 150 -6.53 -1.95 -12.15
CA LEU A 150 -5.63 -1.37 -11.14
C LEU A 150 -4.68 -2.41 -10.53
N THR A 151 -5.15 -3.64 -10.32
CA THR A 151 -4.39 -4.68 -9.60
C THR A 151 -3.52 -5.55 -10.51
N SER A 152 -3.90 -5.72 -11.79
CA SER A 152 -3.19 -6.59 -12.74
C SER A 152 -1.73 -6.23 -13.01
N LYS A 153 -1.37 -4.94 -12.98
CA LYS A 153 -0.01 -4.46 -13.30
C LYS A 153 0.86 -4.15 -12.09
N ALA A 154 0.25 -3.96 -10.92
CA ALA A 154 0.93 -3.53 -9.71
C ALA A 154 0.45 -4.35 -8.50
N PRO A 155 0.83 -5.64 -8.40
CA PRO A 155 0.35 -6.51 -7.34
C PRO A 155 0.85 -6.10 -5.94
N LYS A 156 1.90 -5.25 -5.88
CA LYS A 156 2.46 -4.72 -4.64
C LYS A 156 2.45 -3.20 -4.67
N THR A 157 1.59 -2.60 -3.87
CA THR A 157 1.52 -1.15 -3.65
C THR A 157 2.42 -0.68 -2.50
N GLU A 158 2.95 -1.63 -1.71
CA GLU A 158 3.87 -1.36 -0.61
C GLU A 158 5.30 -1.12 -1.09
N LEU A 159 6.04 -0.30 -0.34
CA LEU A 159 7.45 -0.05 -0.59
C LEU A 159 8.28 -1.33 -0.37
N SER A 160 8.95 -1.78 -1.42
CA SER A 160 9.83 -2.94 -1.38
C SER A 160 11.24 -2.55 -0.95
N LEU A 161 11.46 -2.39 0.36
CA LEU A 161 12.76 -1.95 0.91
C LEU A 161 13.76 -3.10 1.16
N GLY A 162 13.29 -4.35 1.14
CA GLY A 162 14.12 -5.52 1.47
C GLY A 162 14.63 -5.49 2.92
N PHE A 163 15.64 -6.32 3.21
CA PHE A 163 16.25 -6.42 4.55
C PHE A 163 17.64 -5.78 4.65
N ARG A 164 18.31 -5.56 3.51
CA ARG A 164 19.65 -4.94 3.45
C ARG A 164 19.52 -3.43 3.64
N LYS A 165 20.48 -2.83 4.36
CA LYS A 165 20.49 -1.40 4.69
C LYS A 165 21.80 -0.75 4.19
N PRO A 166 21.76 0.53 3.77
CA PRO A 166 20.57 1.38 3.68
C PRO A 166 19.68 1.01 2.46
N ALA A 167 18.36 1.12 2.62
CA ALA A 167 17.43 1.11 1.49
C ALA A 167 17.40 2.52 0.89
N VAL A 168 17.51 2.62 -0.43
CA VAL A 168 17.59 3.91 -1.14
C VAL A 168 16.31 4.12 -1.94
N ILE A 169 15.65 5.26 -1.72
CA ILE A 169 14.44 5.68 -2.43
C ILE A 169 14.75 6.98 -3.16
N MET A 170 14.59 6.99 -4.48
CA MET A 170 14.75 8.18 -5.31
C MET A 170 13.38 8.66 -5.78
N ILE A 171 13.08 9.95 -5.56
CA ILE A 171 11.81 10.57 -5.99
C ILE A 171 12.10 11.47 -7.19
N VAL A 172 11.49 11.16 -8.32
CA VAL A 172 11.69 11.83 -9.61
C VAL A 172 10.38 12.38 -10.16
N GLY A 173 10.46 13.32 -11.10
CA GLY A 173 9.30 13.92 -11.76
C GLY A 173 9.53 15.38 -12.17
N VAL A 174 8.54 15.98 -12.82
CA VAL A 174 8.58 17.36 -13.33
C VAL A 174 8.33 18.42 -12.24
N ASN A 175 8.53 19.69 -12.57
CA ASN A 175 8.22 20.81 -11.67
C ASN A 175 6.72 20.90 -11.41
N GLY A 176 6.33 21.39 -10.23
CA GLY A 176 4.92 21.48 -9.82
C GLY A 176 4.29 20.18 -9.33
N GLY A 177 4.85 19.00 -9.65
CA GLY A 177 4.30 17.70 -9.23
C GLY A 177 4.44 17.34 -7.73
N GLY A 178 4.91 18.28 -6.90
CA GLY A 178 4.96 18.08 -5.44
C GLY A 178 6.07 17.15 -4.92
N LYS A 179 7.14 16.87 -5.69
CA LYS A 179 8.23 15.95 -5.31
C LYS A 179 8.77 16.14 -3.88
N THR A 180 9.28 17.34 -3.58
CA THR A 180 9.88 17.67 -2.27
C THR A 180 8.86 17.51 -1.14
N THR A 181 7.62 17.94 -1.37
CA THR A 181 6.51 17.78 -0.41
C THR A 181 6.17 16.32 -0.17
N SER A 182 6.09 15.50 -1.23
CA SER A 182 5.81 14.06 -1.13
C SER A 182 6.96 13.32 -0.44
N LEU A 183 8.20 13.71 -0.70
CA LEU A 183 9.39 13.20 -0.02
C LEU A 183 9.32 13.46 1.49
N GLY A 184 9.04 14.69 1.90
CA GLY A 184 8.89 15.04 3.32
C GLY A 184 7.73 14.32 4.01
N LYS A 185 6.58 14.17 3.33
CA LYS A 185 5.46 13.36 3.82
C LYS A 185 5.85 11.89 3.99
N LEU A 186 6.59 11.32 3.05
CA LEU A 186 7.09 9.95 3.13
C LEU A 186 8.08 9.78 4.28
N ALA A 187 9.02 10.72 4.43
CA ALA A 187 9.97 10.73 5.55
C ALA A 187 9.24 10.75 6.90
N ASN A 188 8.24 11.63 7.07
CA ASN A 188 7.42 11.68 8.27
C ASN A 188 6.70 10.34 8.54
N ARG A 189 6.13 9.71 7.50
CA ARG A 189 5.46 8.41 7.62
C ARG A 189 6.44 7.34 8.10
N LEU A 190 7.57 7.18 7.43
CA LEU A 190 8.57 6.16 7.75
C LEU A 190 9.22 6.39 9.12
N LYS A 191 9.43 7.67 9.52
CA LYS A 191 9.94 8.02 10.85
C LYS A 191 8.93 7.56 11.92
N ARG A 192 7.63 7.82 11.72
CA ARG A 192 6.57 7.36 12.64
C ARG A 192 6.50 5.83 12.76
N GLU A 193 6.93 5.11 11.73
CA GLU A 193 7.08 3.65 11.72
C GLU A 193 8.40 3.18 12.37
N GLY A 194 9.23 4.11 12.87
CA GLY A 194 10.47 3.82 13.60
C GLY A 194 11.73 3.73 12.72
N ALA A 195 11.65 4.05 11.43
CA ALA A 195 12.80 4.03 10.54
C ALA A 195 13.81 5.14 10.89
N LYS A 196 15.10 4.83 10.76
CA LYS A 196 16.18 5.82 10.72
C LYS A 196 16.29 6.34 9.30
N ILE A 197 16.19 7.66 9.12
CA ILE A 197 16.10 8.30 7.81
C ILE A 197 17.19 9.34 7.66
N LEU A 198 17.87 9.28 6.52
CA LEU A 198 18.76 10.32 6.02
C LEU A 198 18.14 10.88 4.74
N LEU A 199 17.92 12.19 4.71
CA LEU A 199 17.47 12.91 3.53
C LEU A 199 18.67 13.38 2.72
N ALA A 200 18.56 13.38 1.39
CA ALA A 200 19.59 13.91 0.49
C ALA A 200 18.97 14.94 -0.45
N ALA A 201 19.43 16.18 -0.39
CA ALA A 201 18.96 17.27 -1.24
C ALA A 201 19.59 17.19 -2.63
N GLY A 202 19.09 16.26 -3.45
CA GLY A 202 19.54 16.06 -4.83
C GLY A 202 18.90 16.98 -5.88
N ASP A 203 17.91 17.80 -5.51
CA ASP A 203 17.32 18.81 -6.42
C ASP A 203 18.20 20.07 -6.43
N THR A 204 19.34 19.98 -7.11
CA THR A 204 20.37 21.05 -7.17
C THR A 204 20.02 22.16 -8.16
N PHE A 205 19.08 21.91 -9.08
CA PHE A 205 18.64 22.91 -10.06
C PHE A 205 17.71 23.95 -9.45
N ARG A 206 16.88 23.54 -8.49
CA ARG A 206 15.90 24.43 -7.85
C ARG A 206 16.40 24.82 -6.46
N ALA A 207 17.04 25.98 -6.34
CA ALA A 207 17.58 26.49 -5.07
C ALA A 207 16.57 26.37 -3.90
N ALA A 208 15.33 26.79 -4.12
CA ALA A 208 14.27 26.73 -3.09
C ALA A 208 13.85 25.30 -2.71
N ALA A 209 14.16 24.28 -3.51
CA ALA A 209 13.82 22.89 -3.19
C ALA A 209 14.74 22.33 -2.08
N SER A 210 16.02 22.74 -2.04
CA SER A 210 16.92 22.39 -0.93
C SER A 210 16.42 23.00 0.37
N ASP A 211 16.17 24.31 0.38
CA ASP A 211 15.71 25.02 1.58
C ASP A 211 14.36 24.45 2.08
N GLN A 212 13.44 24.10 1.15
CA GLN A 212 12.19 23.43 1.51
C GLN A 212 12.41 22.03 2.11
N LEU A 213 13.40 21.28 1.62
CA LEU A 213 13.72 19.96 2.15
C LEU A 213 14.38 20.04 3.53
N GLU A 214 15.20 21.06 3.78
CA GLU A 214 15.75 21.36 5.11
C GLU A 214 14.63 21.63 6.13
N ILE A 215 13.61 22.40 5.76
CA ILE A 215 12.41 22.61 6.61
C ILE A 215 11.70 21.28 6.90
N TRP A 216 11.62 20.37 5.93
CA TRP A 216 11.04 19.04 6.15
C TRP A 216 11.91 18.18 7.06
N ALA A 217 13.24 18.25 6.93
CA ALA A 217 14.18 17.56 7.79
C ALA A 217 13.98 17.97 9.26
N GLU A 218 13.94 19.28 9.51
CA GLU A 218 13.67 19.85 10.84
C GLU A 218 12.31 19.39 11.39
N ARG A 219 11.23 19.54 10.60
CA ARG A 219 9.87 19.14 11.01
C ARG A 219 9.73 17.67 11.36
N THR A 220 10.53 16.80 10.72
CA THR A 220 10.45 15.35 10.91
C THR A 220 11.53 14.82 11.84
N GLY A 221 12.50 15.65 12.22
CA GLY A 221 13.68 15.23 12.97
C GLY A 221 14.58 14.26 12.19
N CYS A 222 14.62 14.38 10.86
CA CYS A 222 15.51 13.58 10.03
C CYS A 222 16.83 14.32 9.80
N GLU A 223 17.93 13.58 9.68
CA GLU A 223 19.21 14.13 9.22
C GLU A 223 19.11 14.44 7.71
N ILE A 224 19.85 15.45 7.24
CA ILE A 224 19.88 15.86 5.84
C ILE A 224 21.30 16.13 5.35
N VAL A 225 21.61 15.66 4.15
CA VAL A 225 22.79 16.05 3.37
C VAL A 225 22.35 17.04 2.31
N VAL A 226 23.02 18.19 2.25
CA VAL A 226 22.80 19.25 1.25
C VAL A 226 24.02 19.42 0.37
N ALA A 227 23.82 19.88 -0.86
CA ALA A 227 24.93 20.22 -1.74
C ALA A 227 25.77 21.36 -1.13
N GLU A 228 27.08 21.31 -1.29
CA GLU A 228 27.97 22.38 -0.86
C GLU A 228 27.60 23.66 -1.63
N LYS A 229 27.06 24.66 -0.92
CA LYS A 229 26.93 26.01 -1.46
C LYS A 229 28.34 26.59 -1.55
N GLU A 230 28.84 26.90 -2.75
CA GLU A 230 30.02 27.76 -2.88
C GLU A 230 29.73 29.05 -2.12
N LYS A 231 30.33 29.20 -0.93
CA LYS A 231 30.32 30.48 -0.24
C LYS A 231 31.13 31.42 -1.13
N ALA A 232 30.45 32.26 -1.90
CA ALA A 232 31.07 33.46 -2.43
C ALA A 232 31.64 34.22 -1.23
N LYS A 233 32.95 34.08 -1.00
CA LYS A 233 33.70 34.96 -0.10
C LYS A 233 33.57 36.36 -0.71
N ALA A 234 32.58 37.12 -0.26
CA ALA A 234 32.66 38.56 -0.32
C ALA A 234 33.80 38.96 0.60
N SER A 235 35.01 39.02 0.06
CA SER A 235 36.12 39.74 0.67
C SER A 235 35.78 41.23 0.60
N SER A 236 34.98 41.71 1.54
CA SER A 236 34.92 43.13 1.85
C SER A 236 36.16 43.49 2.66
N GLY A 237 37.23 43.76 1.93
CA GLY A 237 38.51 44.20 2.46
C GLY A 237 39.21 45.06 1.42
N CYS A 238 38.77 46.31 1.31
CA CYS A 238 39.63 47.50 1.22
C CYS A 238 38.77 48.75 1.45
#